data_AF-X6LKE9-F1
#
_entry.id   AF-X6LKE9-F1
#
_cell.length_a   1.000
_cell.length_b   1.000
_cell.length_c   1.000
_cell.angle_alpha   90.00
_cell.angle_beta   90.00
_cell.angle_gamma   90.00
#
_symmetry.space_group_name_H-M   'P 1'
#
loop_
_entity.id
_entity.type
_entity.pdbx_description
1 polymer ?
#
loop_
_entity_poly.entity_id
_entity_poly.type
_entity_poly.pdbx_seq_one_letter_code
_entity_poly.pdbx_strand_id
1 'polypeptide(L)'
;MSQKPEEKEKEKEVLPKNVIPTHYFLSITPDLVKHFRFFGRVEIDLLVKEDSDFITLNTVDLSLLKIQIRNGTEVLDIKIAD
;
A
#
# COMPACT_ATOMS: atom_id res chain seq x y z
N MET A 1 -30.14 11.23 -38.46
CA MET A 1 -29.23 10.23 -37.85
C MET A 1 -28.66 10.87 -36.60
N SER A 2 -29.19 10.55 -35.43
CA SER A 2 -28.65 11.06 -34.16
C SER A 2 -27.49 10.17 -33.74
N GLN A 3 -26.29 10.73 -33.69
CA GLN A 3 -25.12 10.05 -33.16
C GLN A 3 -25.29 9.87 -31.64
N LYS A 4 -25.08 8.64 -31.18
CA LYS A 4 -25.05 8.24 -29.77
C LYS A 4 -23.78 8.82 -29.12
N PRO A 5 -23.81 9.37 -27.91
CA PRO A 5 -22.59 9.87 -27.27
C PRO A 5 -21.63 8.71 -26.99
N GLU A 6 -20.36 8.87 -27.37
CA GLU A 6 -19.28 7.98 -26.94
C GLU A 6 -19.07 8.17 -25.43
N GLU A 7 -19.45 7.17 -24.65
CA GLU A 7 -19.03 7.04 -23.25
C GLU A 7 -17.53 6.77 -23.24
N LYS A 8 -16.72 7.76 -22.84
CA LYS A 8 -15.32 7.53 -22.50
C LYS A 8 -15.28 6.56 -21.31
N GLU A 9 -14.91 5.31 -21.54
CA GLU A 9 -14.57 4.37 -20.47
C GLU A 9 -13.51 5.02 -19.58
N LYS A 10 -13.81 5.18 -18.29
CA LYS A 10 -12.82 5.64 -17.32
C LYS A 10 -11.66 4.64 -17.30
N GLU A 11 -10.46 5.13 -17.58
CA GLU A 11 -9.24 4.34 -17.42
C GLU A 11 -9.15 3.84 -15.97
N LYS A 12 -8.82 2.56 -15.82
CA LYS A 12 -8.68 1.93 -14.50
C LYS A 12 -7.39 2.44 -13.87
N GLU A 13 -7.47 2.98 -12.66
CA GLU A 13 -6.29 3.23 -11.83
C GLU A 13 -5.70 1.88 -11.40
N VAL A 14 -4.51 1.58 -11.92
CA VAL A 14 -3.80 0.32 -11.67
C VAL A 14 -2.41 0.61 -11.09
N LEU A 15 -1.98 -0.23 -10.16
CA LEU A 15 -0.64 -0.12 -9.59
C LEU A 15 0.44 -0.46 -10.63
N PRO A 16 1.64 0.15 -10.52
CA PRO A 16 2.82 -0.27 -11.26
C PRO A 16 3.16 -1.75 -11.06
N LYS A 17 3.80 -2.37 -12.06
CA LYS A 17 4.18 -3.80 -12.05
C LYS A 17 5.65 -4.07 -11.67
N ASN A 18 6.39 -3.02 -11.32
CA ASN A 18 7.81 -3.05 -10.98
C ASN A 18 8.10 -3.81 -9.69
N VAL A 19 7.13 -3.87 -8.76
CA VAL A 19 7.26 -4.55 -7.47
C VAL A 19 6.08 -5.48 -7.25
N ILE A 20 6.34 -6.75 -6.92
CA ILE A 20 5.31 -7.77 -6.70
C ILE A 20 5.36 -8.23 -5.24
N PRO A 21 4.25 -8.16 -4.49
CA PRO A 21 4.20 -8.75 -3.16
C PRO A 21 4.12 -10.27 -3.24
N THR A 22 4.91 -10.95 -2.42
CA THR A 22 4.99 -12.43 -2.39
C THR A 22 4.38 -13.01 -1.12
N HIS A 23 4.48 -12.31 0.01
CA HIS A 23 3.91 -12.74 1.27
C HIS A 23 3.47 -11.54 2.12
N TYR A 24 2.38 -11.72 2.85
CA TYR A 24 1.89 -10.76 3.82
C TYR A 24 1.83 -11.42 5.19
N PHE A 25 2.53 -10.82 6.14
CA PHE A 25 2.27 -11.04 7.55
C PHE A 25 1.40 -9.89 8.06
N LEU A 26 0.24 -10.23 8.63
CA LEU A 26 -0.74 -9.26 9.13
C LEU A 26 -1.07 -9.56 10.58
N SER A 27 -0.94 -8.55 11.43
CA SER A 27 -1.39 -8.58 12.83
C SER A 27 -2.27 -7.37 13.10
N ILE A 28 -3.43 -7.61 13.72
CA ILE A 28 -4.42 -6.59 14.05
C ILE A 28 -4.84 -6.77 15.51
N THR A 29 -4.76 -5.68 16.27
CA THR A 29 -5.20 -5.59 17.66
C THR A 29 -6.36 -4.60 17.74
N PRO A 30 -7.61 -5.08 17.82
CA PRO A 30 -8.78 -4.22 17.91
C PRO A 30 -8.98 -3.67 19.34
N ASP A 31 -9.40 -2.41 19.45
CA ASP A 31 -9.91 -1.77 20.66
C ASP A 31 -11.37 -1.35 20.41
N LEU A 32 -12.27 -2.29 20.66
CA LEU A 32 -13.70 -2.14 20.37
C LEU A 32 -14.47 -1.51 21.53
N VAL A 33 -13.91 -1.49 22.74
CA VAL A 33 -14.65 -1.12 23.96
C VAL A 33 -14.46 0.36 24.28
N LYS A 34 -13.24 0.88 24.18
CA LYS A 34 -12.94 2.24 24.63
C LYS A 34 -12.95 3.25 23.50
N HIS A 35 -12.33 2.89 22.37
CA HIS A 35 -12.03 3.87 21.33
C HIS A 35 -12.58 3.53 19.95
N PHE A 36 -13.11 2.32 19.75
CA PHE A 36 -13.61 1.84 18.46
C PHE A 36 -12.58 2.03 17.33
N ARG A 37 -11.35 1.58 17.58
CA ARG A 37 -10.20 1.67 16.67
C ARG A 37 -9.44 0.35 16.65
N PHE A 38 -8.44 0.24 15.78
CA PHE A 38 -7.49 -0.87 15.81
C PHE A 38 -6.07 -0.37 15.64
N PHE A 39 -5.12 -1.16 16.13
CA PHE A 39 -3.71 -1.04 15.78
C PHE A 39 -3.34 -2.22 14.90
N GLY A 40 -2.52 -1.99 13.89
CA GLY A 40 -2.10 -3.04 12.98
C GLY A 40 -0.62 -2.98 12.69
N ARG A 41 -0.06 -4.13 12.34
CA ARG A 41 1.25 -4.24 11.71
C ARG A 41 1.11 -5.11 10.48
N VAL A 42 1.65 -4.62 9.38
CA VAL A 42 1.80 -5.38 8.14
C VAL A 42 3.28 -5.47 7.81
N GLU A 43 3.74 -6.66 7.47
CA GLU A 43 5.04 -6.88 6.85
C GLU A 43 4.77 -7.52 5.48
N ILE A 44 5.34 -6.92 4.43
CA ILE A 44 5.10 -7.32 3.05
C ILE A 44 6.44 -7.73 2.46
N ASP A 45 6.58 -9.00 2.11
CA ASP A 45 7.72 -9.46 1.33
C ASP A 45 7.51 -9.06 -0.12
N LEU A 46 8.52 -8.41 -0.71
CA LEU A 46 8.45 -7.82 -2.03
C LEU A 46 9.52 -8.41 -2.94
N LEU A 47 9.13 -8.75 -4.16
CA LEU A 47 10.02 -9.03 -5.27
C LEU A 47 10.12 -7.79 -6.16
N VAL A 48 11.28 -7.14 -6.16
CA VAL A 48 11.59 -6.02 -7.06
C VAL A 48 12.01 -6.59 -8.41
N LYS A 49 11.23 -6.32 -9.45
CA LYS A 49 11.49 -6.81 -10.83
C LYS A 49 12.32 -5.84 -11.64
N GLU A 50 12.18 -4.55 -11.36
CA GLU A 50 12.84 -3.45 -12.05
C GLU A 50 13.33 -2.47 -11.00
N ASP A 51 14.54 -1.93 -11.20
CA ASP A 51 15.13 -0.94 -10.30
C ASP A 51 14.17 0.24 -10.12
N SER A 52 13.94 0.62 -8.87
CA SER A 52 12.92 1.62 -8.53
C SER A 52 13.30 2.36 -7.25
N ASP A 53 13.11 3.68 -7.28
CA ASP A 53 13.27 4.55 -6.11
C ASP A 53 12.01 4.60 -5.23
N PHE A 54 10.91 4.01 -5.71
CA PHE A 54 9.61 4.06 -5.03
C PHE A 54 8.87 2.72 -5.07
N ILE A 55 8.03 2.49 -4.05
CA ILE A 55 7.09 1.37 -3.96
C ILE A 55 5.70 1.98 -3.80
N THR A 56 4.77 1.66 -4.71
CA THR A 56 3.39 2.18 -4.67
C THR A 56 2.45 1.12 -4.11
N LEU A 57 1.64 1.48 -3.12
CA LEU A 57 0.68 0.59 -2.47
C LEU A 57 -0.66 1.33 -2.31
N ASN A 58 -1.74 0.56 -2.25
CA ASN A 58 -3.04 1.11 -1.88
C ASN A 58 -3.11 1.33 -0.37
N THR A 59 -3.68 2.45 0.03
CA THR A 59 -4.02 2.77 1.42
C THR A 59 -5.29 3.62 1.43
N VAL A 60 -6.19 3.39 2.38
CA VAL A 60 -7.42 4.16 2.53
C VAL A 60 -7.74 4.29 4.02
N ASP A 61 -7.90 5.53 4.49
CA ASP A 61 -8.28 5.87 5.87
C ASP A 61 -7.40 5.22 6.97
N LEU A 62 -6.09 5.05 6.70
CA LEU A 62 -5.12 4.54 7.67
C LEU A 62 -4.10 5.60 8.07
N SER A 63 -3.95 5.83 9.37
CA SER A 63 -2.83 6.60 9.91
C SER A 63 -1.60 5.71 10.02
N LEU A 64 -0.59 5.97 9.19
CA LEU A 64 0.69 5.26 9.25
C LEU A 64 1.51 5.80 10.42
N LEU A 65 1.87 4.93 11.37
CA LEU A 65 2.64 5.32 12.57
C LEU A 65 4.14 5.10 12.40
N LYS A 66 4.52 4.08 11.60
CA LYS A 66 5.91 3.74 11.32
C LYS A 66 6.00 2.99 9.99
N ILE A 67 6.99 3.34 9.18
CA ILE A 67 7.30 2.67 7.93
C ILE A 67 8.78 2.29 7.93
N GLN A 68 9.08 1.04 7.62
CA GLN A 68 10.45 0.52 7.53
C GLN A 68 10.60 -0.32 6.27
N ILE A 69 11.75 -0.20 5.61
CA ILE A 69 12.18 -1.09 4.53
C ILE A 69 13.32 -1.94 5.07
N ARG A 70 13.29 -3.25 4.78
CA ARG A 70 14.32 -4.20 5.21
C ARG A 70 14.88 -4.93 4.00
N ASN A 71 16.21 -5.00 3.91
CA ASN A 71 16.90 -5.82 2.93
C ASN A 71 17.96 -6.64 3.66
N GLY A 72 17.67 -7.91 3.94
CA GLY A 72 18.49 -8.75 4.82
C GLY A 72 18.61 -8.13 6.21
N THR A 73 19.82 -7.70 6.59
CA THR A 73 20.11 -7.05 7.87
C THR A 73 19.97 -5.53 7.85
N GLU A 74 19.89 -4.93 6.66
CA GLU A 74 19.75 -3.48 6.51
C GLU A 74 18.32 -3.05 6.79
N VAL A 75 18.16 -1.98 7.56
CA VAL A 75 16.86 -1.39 7.90
C VAL A 75 16.92 0.10 7.62
N LEU A 76 15.98 0.58 6.80
CA LEU A 76 15.76 1.99 6.53
C LEU A 76 14.43 2.42 7.15
N ASP A 77 14.48 3.37 8.08
CA ASP A 77 13.29 4.03 8.60
C ASP A 77 12.85 5.14 7.63
N ILE A 78 11.61 5.07 7.16
CA ILE A 78 11.04 6.06 6.26
C ILE A 78 10.32 7.11 7.09
N LYS A 79 10.65 8.38 6.87
CA LYS A 79 9.96 9.51 7.49
C LYS A 79 8.57 9.63 6.88
N ILE A 80 7.56 9.65 7.75
CA ILE A 80 6.18 9.94 7.36
C ILE A 80 6.06 11.46 7.26
N ALA A 81 5.59 11.95 6.12
CA ALA A 81 5.29 13.36 5.94
C ALA A 81 3.96 13.69 6.65
N ASP A 82 3.91 14.85 7.31
CA ASP A 82 2.73 15.37 8.00
C ASP A 82 1.63 15.82 7.03
#